data_AF-A0A0B7JT33-F1
#
_entry.id   AF-A0A0B7JT33-F1
#
_cell.length_a   1.000
_cell.length_b   1.000
_cell.length_c   1.000
_cell.angle_alpha   90.00
_cell.angle_beta   90.00
_cell.angle_gamma   90.00
#
_symmetry.space_group_name_H-M   'P 1'
#
loop_
_entity.id
_entity.type
_entity.pdbx_description
1 polymer ?
#
loop_
_entity_poly.entity_id
_entity_poly.type
_entity_poly.pdbx_seq_one_letter_code
_entity_poly.pdbx_strand_id
1 'polypeptide(L)'
;MTLAAIGQICSTASIKGNLEQCVRLVGKAARGGAKVLFLPEASDYIATDAQASRDLAVAQSSSPFVLGLQDAAKTNGVAIHVGIHHRPVPAQVPGEKGEDSKAAGRILNRAIYIAADGSIDDSNTYDKLHVFDYGSLRESATVQPGSKLTAPFDSPVGRIGSLICFDLRFPEAHNPKRASYGRSIAVDPWGKVAVRLKGVTDAEGSADEGAVEEIGFFDVDLDEVDRVRREMPLLRRIDVYSEV
;
A
#
# COMPACT_ATOMS: atom_id res chain seq x y z
N MET A 1 -2.29 22.49 9.71
CA MET A 1 -2.07 21.06 10.01
C MET A 1 -3.32 20.27 9.64
N THR A 2 -3.14 19.20 8.89
CA THR A 2 -4.23 18.25 8.54
C THR A 2 -3.95 16.93 9.24
N LEU A 3 -4.94 16.37 9.92
CA LEU A 3 -4.78 15.08 10.59
C LEU A 3 -4.89 13.90 9.61
N ALA A 4 -3.95 12.97 9.70
CA ALA A 4 -3.95 11.69 8.99
C ALA A 4 -3.89 10.52 9.98
N ALA A 5 -4.20 9.32 9.51
CA ALA A 5 -4.11 8.10 10.29
C ALA A 5 -3.37 6.98 9.54
N ILE A 6 -2.62 6.16 10.27
CA ILE A 6 -2.08 4.89 9.80
C ILE A 6 -2.80 3.73 10.50
N GLY A 7 -3.21 2.74 9.74
CA GLY A 7 -3.80 1.52 10.24
C GLY A 7 -2.83 0.34 10.13
N GLN A 8 -2.99 -0.63 11.02
CA GLN A 8 -2.28 -1.92 10.95
C GLN A 8 -3.28 -3.05 11.15
N ILE A 9 -3.18 -4.07 10.29
CA ILE A 9 -4.02 -5.27 10.32
C ILE A 9 -3.16 -6.51 10.18
N CYS A 10 -3.73 -7.67 10.53
CA CYS A 10 -3.18 -8.97 10.18
C CYS A 10 -4.09 -9.60 9.13
N SER A 11 -3.75 -9.40 7.86
CA SER A 11 -4.49 -9.97 6.73
C SER A 11 -4.38 -11.49 6.71
N THR A 12 -5.50 -12.14 6.41
CA THR A 12 -5.61 -13.60 6.23
C THR A 12 -6.07 -13.92 4.81
N ALA A 13 -6.36 -15.18 4.50
CA ALA A 13 -7.00 -15.55 3.22
C ALA A 13 -8.48 -15.14 3.15
N SER A 14 -9.09 -14.65 4.24
CA SER A 14 -10.50 -14.26 4.28
C SER A 14 -10.69 -12.80 3.83
N ILE A 15 -11.06 -12.60 2.56
CA ILE A 15 -11.36 -11.27 2.00
C ILE A 15 -12.40 -10.52 2.86
N LYS A 16 -13.48 -11.20 3.24
CA LYS A 16 -14.53 -10.63 4.08
C LYS A 16 -13.99 -10.23 5.46
N GLY A 17 -13.23 -11.13 6.09
CA GLY A 17 -12.65 -10.86 7.41
C GLY A 17 -11.73 -9.64 7.37
N ASN A 18 -10.84 -9.57 6.38
CA ASN A 18 -9.92 -8.45 6.23
C ASN A 18 -10.64 -7.13 5.92
N LEU A 19 -11.70 -7.17 5.10
CA LEU A 19 -12.56 -6.00 4.86
C LEU A 19 -13.18 -5.51 6.18
N GLU A 20 -13.73 -6.40 6.99
CA GLU A 20 -14.30 -6.04 8.30
C GLU A 20 -13.27 -5.37 9.22
N GLN A 21 -12.01 -5.84 9.23
CA GLN A 21 -10.90 -5.18 9.96
C GLN A 21 -10.69 -3.75 9.45
N CYS A 22 -10.58 -3.60 8.13
CA CYS A 22 -10.33 -2.29 7.51
C CYS A 22 -11.48 -1.32 7.74
N VAL A 23 -12.74 -1.76 7.63
CA VAL A 23 -13.92 -0.93 7.90
C VAL A 23 -13.95 -0.45 9.36
N ARG A 24 -13.55 -1.30 10.32
CA ARG A 24 -13.38 -0.86 11.73
C ARG A 24 -12.33 0.24 11.85
N LEU A 25 -11.20 0.12 11.15
CA LEU A 25 -10.16 1.15 11.13
C LEU A 25 -10.63 2.44 10.45
N VAL A 26 -11.38 2.37 9.36
CA VAL A 26 -12.00 3.54 8.70
C VAL A 26 -12.90 4.29 9.68
N GLY A 27 -13.77 3.57 10.40
CA GLY A 27 -14.62 4.18 11.42
C GLY A 27 -13.83 4.81 12.58
N LYS A 28 -12.72 4.19 13.00
CA LYS A 28 -11.81 4.78 14.01
C LYS A 28 -11.14 6.05 13.49
N ALA A 29 -10.65 6.04 12.25
CA ALA A 29 -10.00 7.19 11.61
C ALA A 29 -10.96 8.38 11.51
N ALA A 30 -12.20 8.12 11.09
CA ALA A 30 -13.25 9.12 10.99
C ALA A 30 -13.61 9.75 12.34
N ARG A 31 -13.80 8.93 13.38
CA ARG A 31 -14.04 9.43 14.75
C ARG A 31 -12.87 10.24 15.29
N GLY A 32 -11.64 9.90 14.90
CA GLY A 32 -10.44 10.67 15.24
C GLY A 32 -10.26 11.95 14.43
N GLY A 33 -11.08 12.19 13.40
CA GLY A 33 -11.00 13.38 12.55
C GLY A 33 -9.93 13.34 11.45
N ALA A 34 -9.35 12.16 11.18
CA ALA A 34 -8.37 12.00 10.11
C ALA A 34 -9.03 12.22 8.73
N LYS A 35 -8.32 12.89 7.81
CA LYS A 35 -8.78 13.12 6.44
C LYS A 35 -8.40 11.98 5.50
N VAL A 36 -7.30 11.30 5.78
CA VAL A 36 -6.82 10.14 5.03
C VAL A 36 -6.39 9.05 6.02
N LEU A 37 -6.82 7.82 5.75
CA LEU A 37 -6.33 6.60 6.41
C LEU A 37 -5.41 5.85 5.44
N PHE A 38 -4.19 5.56 5.87
CA PHE A 38 -3.24 4.71 5.15
C PHE A 38 -3.30 3.28 5.70
N LEU A 39 -3.61 2.32 4.85
CA LEU A 39 -3.67 0.88 5.15
C LEU A 39 -2.52 0.13 4.46
N PRO A 40 -2.10 -1.03 5.00
CA PRO A 40 -0.93 -1.76 4.50
C PRO A 40 -1.03 -2.32 3.06
N GLU A 41 0.11 -2.79 2.55
CA GLU A 41 0.19 -3.73 1.42
C GLU A 41 -0.63 -5.00 1.71
N ALA A 42 -1.21 -5.61 0.67
CA ALA A 42 -1.94 -6.88 0.77
C ALA A 42 -3.05 -6.86 1.85
N SER A 43 -3.76 -5.75 1.94
CA SER A 43 -4.87 -5.59 2.89
C SER A 43 -6.09 -6.41 2.52
N ASP A 44 -6.22 -6.79 1.25
CA ASP A 44 -7.31 -7.60 0.73
C ASP A 44 -7.19 -9.07 1.13
N TYR A 45 -6.00 -9.67 0.99
CA TYR A 45 -5.71 -11.02 1.47
C TYR A 45 -4.21 -11.33 1.59
N ILE A 46 -3.90 -12.35 2.41
CA ILE A 46 -2.63 -13.09 2.38
C ILE A 46 -2.97 -14.55 2.09
N ALA A 47 -2.56 -15.03 0.92
CA ALA A 47 -2.85 -16.40 0.48
C ALA A 47 -1.86 -17.42 1.07
N THR A 48 -2.28 -18.68 1.11
CA THR A 48 -1.43 -19.80 1.55
C THR A 48 -0.35 -20.15 0.54
N ASP A 49 -0.64 -19.94 -0.75
CA ASP A 49 0.24 -20.26 -1.86
C ASP A 49 -0.11 -19.43 -3.11
N ALA A 50 0.69 -19.65 -4.16
CA ALA A 50 0.60 -18.96 -5.44
C ALA A 50 -0.71 -19.22 -6.21
N GLN A 51 -1.27 -20.43 -6.11
CA GLN A 51 -2.50 -20.77 -6.81
C GLN A 51 -3.68 -20.12 -6.10
N ALA A 52 -3.75 -20.23 -4.77
CA ALA A 52 -4.76 -19.58 -3.96
C ALA A 52 -4.78 -18.06 -4.17
N SER A 53 -3.61 -17.42 -4.29
CA SER A 53 -3.53 -15.99 -4.61
C SER A 53 -4.13 -15.67 -5.98
N ARG A 54 -3.83 -16.47 -7.01
CA ARG A 54 -4.41 -16.28 -8.35
C ARG A 54 -5.92 -16.49 -8.39
N ASP A 55 -6.44 -17.40 -7.57
CA ASP A 55 -7.88 -17.70 -7.47
C ASP A 55 -8.64 -16.60 -6.71
N LEU A 56 -8.02 -15.98 -5.70
CA LEU A 56 -8.60 -14.88 -4.92
C LEU A 56 -8.53 -13.53 -5.65
N ALA A 57 -7.51 -13.33 -6.49
CA ALA A 57 -7.31 -12.06 -7.17
C ALA A 57 -8.39 -11.79 -8.23
N VAL A 58 -9.02 -10.63 -8.12
CA VAL A 58 -10.02 -10.13 -9.07
C VAL A 58 -9.64 -8.72 -9.53
N ALA A 59 -10.36 -8.20 -10.53
CA ALA A 59 -10.17 -6.82 -10.95
C ALA A 59 -10.57 -5.87 -9.81
N GLN A 60 -9.91 -4.72 -9.73
CA GLN A 60 -10.16 -3.70 -8.70
C GLN A 60 -11.64 -3.28 -8.69
N SER A 61 -12.21 -3.08 -9.87
CA SER A 61 -13.61 -2.68 -10.06
C SER A 61 -14.65 -3.73 -9.64
N SER A 62 -14.26 -5.00 -9.52
CA SER A 62 -15.16 -6.10 -9.13
C SER A 62 -14.79 -6.72 -7.78
N SER A 63 -13.78 -6.19 -7.09
CA SER A 63 -13.33 -6.69 -5.79
C SER A 63 -14.33 -6.35 -4.69
N PRO A 64 -14.92 -7.34 -3.99
CA PRO A 64 -15.80 -7.08 -2.85
C PRO A 64 -15.11 -6.29 -1.73
N PHE A 65 -13.79 -6.47 -1.59
CA PHE A 65 -12.97 -5.70 -0.66
C PHE A 65 -12.93 -4.22 -1.05
N VAL A 66 -12.61 -3.92 -2.31
CA VAL A 66 -12.53 -2.54 -2.81
C VAL A 66 -13.89 -1.86 -2.75
N LEU A 67 -14.94 -2.53 -3.23
CA LEU A 67 -16.31 -2.01 -3.19
C LEU A 67 -16.77 -1.71 -1.76
N GLY A 68 -16.44 -2.58 -0.80
CA GLY A 68 -16.72 -2.36 0.61
C GLY A 68 -15.95 -1.16 1.20
N LEU A 69 -14.70 -0.95 0.79
CA LEU A 69 -13.93 0.22 1.21
C LEU A 69 -14.42 1.52 0.55
N GLN A 70 -14.89 1.49 -0.69
CA GLN A 70 -15.52 2.66 -1.33
C GLN A 70 -16.77 3.09 -0.55
N ASP A 71 -17.62 2.14 -0.17
CA ASP A 71 -18.80 2.41 0.66
C ASP A 71 -18.42 2.94 2.05
N ALA A 72 -17.41 2.33 2.69
CA ALA A 72 -16.93 2.78 3.99
C ALA A 72 -16.31 4.19 3.94
N ALA A 73 -15.52 4.50 2.91
CA ALA A 73 -14.95 5.82 2.67
C ALA A 73 -16.07 6.88 2.55
N LYS A 74 -17.04 6.62 1.67
CA LYS A 74 -18.20 7.48 1.43
C LYS A 74 -19.03 7.70 2.69
N THR A 75 -19.34 6.62 3.41
CA THR A 75 -20.16 6.65 4.63
C THR A 75 -19.49 7.45 5.75
N ASN A 76 -18.17 7.37 5.86
CA ASN A 76 -17.43 8.01 6.94
C ASN A 76 -16.79 9.36 6.55
N GLY A 77 -16.80 9.73 5.27
CA GLY A 77 -16.18 10.95 4.78
C GLY A 77 -14.66 10.99 4.95
N VAL A 78 -13.99 9.84 4.83
CA VAL A 78 -12.53 9.68 4.98
C VAL A 78 -11.96 9.01 3.74
N ALA A 79 -10.90 9.59 3.18
CA ALA A 79 -10.20 8.98 2.07
C ALA A 79 -9.28 7.84 2.55
N ILE A 80 -9.02 6.86 1.70
CA ILE A 80 -8.29 5.63 2.04
C ILE A 80 -7.19 5.40 1.00
N HIS A 81 -5.94 5.27 1.45
CA HIS A 81 -4.84 4.70 0.68
C HIS A 81 -4.63 3.26 1.12
N VAL A 82 -4.64 2.30 0.20
CA VAL A 82 -4.59 0.87 0.55
C VAL A 82 -3.90 0.03 -0.53
N GLY A 83 -3.11 -0.95 -0.11
CA GLY A 83 -2.53 -1.94 -1.02
C GLY A 83 -3.41 -3.18 -1.19
N ILE A 84 -3.58 -3.62 -2.43
CA ILE A 84 -4.41 -4.76 -2.84
C ILE A 84 -3.68 -5.61 -3.90
N HIS A 85 -4.17 -6.81 -4.11
CA HIS A 85 -3.87 -7.60 -5.31
C HIS A 85 -4.89 -7.28 -6.39
N HIS A 86 -4.40 -6.93 -7.58
CA HIS A 86 -5.23 -6.60 -8.72
C HIS A 86 -4.99 -7.60 -9.84
N ARG A 87 -6.05 -8.27 -10.33
CA ARG A 87 -5.96 -9.05 -11.56
C ARG A 87 -6.23 -8.14 -12.76
N PRO A 88 -5.26 -7.93 -13.67
CA PRO A 88 -5.52 -7.20 -14.90
C PRO A 88 -6.64 -7.92 -15.67
N VAL A 89 -7.65 -7.18 -16.10
CA VAL A 89 -8.60 -7.71 -17.10
C VAL A 89 -7.84 -7.71 -18.42
N PRO A 90 -7.67 -8.86 -19.10
CA PRO A 90 -7.06 -8.85 -20.42
C PRO A 90 -7.85 -7.90 -21.30
N ALA A 91 -7.18 -6.90 -21.88
CA ALA A 91 -7.71 -6.31 -23.10
C ALA A 91 -7.89 -7.49 -24.07
N GLN A 92 -9.08 -7.68 -24.63
CA GLN A 92 -9.27 -8.64 -25.71
C GLN A 92 -8.47 -8.13 -26.90
N VAL A 93 -7.18 -8.46 -26.96
CA VAL A 93 -6.33 -8.21 -28.12
C VAL A 93 -6.44 -9.47 -28.98
N PRO A 94 -7.13 -9.42 -30.13
CA PRO A 94 -7.19 -10.57 -31.02
C PRO A 94 -5.79 -10.73 -31.65
N GLY A 95 -5.04 -11.78 -31.26
CA GLY A 95 -3.86 -12.20 -32.01
C GLY A 95 -2.60 -12.57 -31.22
N GLU A 96 -2.55 -12.44 -29.89
CA GLU A 96 -1.35 -12.84 -29.13
C GLU A 96 -1.25 -14.36 -28.97
N LYS A 97 -0.64 -15.02 -29.96
CA LYS A 97 -0.03 -16.35 -29.85
C LYS A 97 1.49 -16.19 -29.91
N GLY A 98 2.11 -16.07 -28.74
CA GLY A 98 3.55 -16.03 -28.54
C GLY A 98 3.87 -16.31 -27.08
N GLU A 99 5.14 -16.42 -26.71
CA GLU A 99 5.67 -16.93 -25.42
C GLU A 99 5.17 -16.20 -24.13
N ASP A 100 4.32 -15.18 -24.27
CA ASP A 100 3.64 -14.41 -23.22
C ASP A 100 2.49 -15.14 -22.52
N SER A 101 2.22 -16.41 -22.85
CA SER A 101 1.23 -17.23 -22.15
C SER A 101 1.56 -17.46 -20.66
N LYS A 102 2.78 -17.14 -20.20
CA LYS A 102 3.15 -17.10 -18.77
C LYS A 102 2.78 -15.79 -18.06
N ALA A 103 2.50 -14.71 -18.78
CA ALA A 103 1.93 -13.48 -18.22
C ALA A 103 0.41 -13.59 -18.01
N ALA A 104 -0.25 -14.44 -18.80
CA ALA A 104 -1.67 -14.78 -18.67
C ALA A 104 -1.95 -15.45 -17.31
N GLY A 105 -2.25 -14.64 -16.29
CA GLY A 105 -2.57 -15.10 -14.94
C GLY A 105 -1.72 -14.49 -13.82
N ARG A 106 -0.72 -13.66 -14.14
CA ARG A 106 0.00 -12.90 -13.11
C ARG A 106 -0.84 -11.72 -12.62
N ILE A 107 -0.73 -11.43 -11.33
CA ILE A 107 -1.46 -10.38 -10.64
C ILE A 107 -0.56 -9.16 -10.47
N LEU A 108 -1.13 -7.99 -10.25
CA LEU A 108 -0.42 -6.79 -9.86
C LEU A 108 -0.53 -6.59 -8.35
N ASN A 109 0.55 -6.11 -7.75
CA ASN A 109 0.53 -5.60 -6.39
C ASN A 109 0.31 -4.08 -6.48
N ARG A 110 -0.90 -3.64 -6.14
CA ARG A 110 -1.41 -2.32 -6.47
C ARG A 110 -1.75 -1.52 -5.21
N ALA A 111 -1.26 -0.30 -5.12
CA ALA A 111 -1.77 0.71 -4.22
C ALA A 111 -2.87 1.51 -4.93
N ILE A 112 -4.00 1.69 -4.26
CA ILE A 112 -5.11 2.51 -4.73
C ILE A 112 -5.40 3.64 -3.75
N TYR A 113 -5.97 4.72 -4.27
CA TYR A 113 -6.50 5.81 -3.47
C TYR A 113 -8.00 5.93 -3.70
N ILE A 114 -8.77 5.73 -2.63
CA ILE A 114 -10.22 5.87 -2.59
C ILE A 114 -10.51 7.25 -1.97
N ALA A 115 -11.11 8.15 -2.73
CA ALA A 115 -11.50 9.46 -2.23
C ALA A 115 -12.61 9.36 -1.18
N ALA A 116 -12.81 10.43 -0.41
CA ALA A 116 -13.80 10.47 0.67
C ALA A 116 -15.27 10.32 0.19
N ASP A 117 -15.54 10.45 -1.11
CA ASP A 117 -16.85 10.19 -1.73
C ASP A 117 -16.98 8.73 -2.25
N GLY A 118 -15.93 7.92 -2.10
CA GLY A 118 -15.83 6.55 -2.57
C GLY A 118 -15.30 6.42 -4.00
N SER A 119 -14.98 7.50 -4.71
CA SER A 119 -14.43 7.42 -6.08
C SER A 119 -12.97 6.95 -6.09
N ILE A 120 -12.57 6.33 -7.20
CA ILE A 120 -11.18 5.96 -7.47
C ILE A 120 -10.80 6.56 -8.83
N ASP A 121 -9.69 7.28 -8.87
CA ASP A 121 -9.04 7.72 -10.10
C ASP A 121 -7.88 6.77 -10.40
N ASP A 122 -8.01 5.99 -11.48
CA ASP A 122 -7.00 5.00 -11.85
C ASP A 122 -5.63 5.63 -12.19
N SER A 123 -5.58 6.92 -12.52
CA SER A 123 -4.32 7.63 -12.73
C SER A 123 -3.50 7.80 -11.45
N ASN A 124 -4.13 7.68 -10.27
CA ASN A 124 -3.50 7.73 -8.96
C ASN A 124 -3.08 6.34 -8.43
N THR A 125 -3.39 5.28 -9.17
CA THR A 125 -2.99 3.92 -8.80
C THR A 125 -1.51 3.70 -9.07
N TYR A 126 -0.87 2.90 -8.22
CA TYR A 126 0.54 2.54 -8.35
C TYR A 126 0.72 1.03 -8.30
N ASP A 127 1.34 0.47 -9.32
CA ASP A 127 1.70 -0.93 -9.37
C ASP A 127 3.17 -1.10 -8.98
N LYS A 128 3.45 -1.96 -8.00
CA LYS A 128 4.80 -2.20 -7.43
C LYS A 128 5.82 -2.47 -8.53
N LEU A 129 6.86 -1.64 -8.59
CA LEU A 129 7.88 -1.74 -9.64
C LEU A 129 8.88 -2.86 -9.33
N HIS A 130 9.30 -2.99 -8.07
CA HIS A 130 10.32 -3.95 -7.68
C HIS A 130 9.70 -5.16 -6.98
N VAL A 131 9.49 -6.24 -7.74
CA VAL A 131 9.06 -7.53 -7.19
C VAL A 131 10.22 -8.25 -6.49
N PHE A 132 9.93 -8.94 -5.39
CA PHE A 132 10.93 -9.57 -4.54
C PHE A 132 11.23 -11.03 -4.95
N ASP A 133 12.45 -11.26 -5.41
CA ASP A 133 12.97 -12.59 -5.73
C ASP A 133 14.27 -12.86 -4.96
N TYR A 134 14.26 -13.80 -4.02
CA TYR A 134 15.44 -14.16 -3.22
C TYR A 134 15.45 -15.64 -2.81
N GLY A 135 16.56 -16.34 -3.06
CA GLY A 135 16.64 -17.78 -2.78
C GLY A 135 15.57 -18.56 -3.53
N SER A 136 14.74 -19.31 -2.80
CA SER A 136 13.57 -20.02 -3.32
C SER A 136 12.30 -19.17 -3.40
N LEU A 137 12.30 -17.97 -2.80
CA LEU A 137 11.16 -17.05 -2.85
C LEU A 137 11.16 -16.33 -4.20
N ARG A 138 10.04 -16.44 -4.91
CA ARG A 138 9.81 -15.82 -6.21
C ARG A 138 8.47 -15.12 -6.21
N GLU A 139 8.42 -13.85 -5.77
CA GLU A 139 7.21 -13.02 -5.91
C GLU A 139 6.88 -12.86 -7.40
N SER A 140 7.89 -12.81 -8.27
CA SER A 140 7.74 -12.71 -9.73
C SER A 140 6.99 -13.89 -10.38
N ALA A 141 6.89 -15.03 -9.67
CA ALA A 141 6.16 -16.21 -10.15
C ALA A 141 4.63 -15.98 -10.15
N THR A 142 4.13 -15.07 -9.32
CA THR A 142 2.70 -14.74 -9.19
C THR A 142 2.40 -13.30 -9.52
N VAL A 143 3.28 -12.38 -9.15
CA VAL A 143 3.11 -10.94 -9.32
C VAL A 143 3.95 -10.46 -10.50
N GLN A 144 3.34 -9.68 -11.40
CA GLN A 144 4.09 -8.98 -12.44
C GLN A 144 4.54 -7.60 -11.94
N PRO A 145 5.76 -7.14 -12.30
CA PRO A 145 6.17 -5.76 -12.04
C PRO A 145 5.24 -4.74 -12.69
N GLY A 146 5.05 -3.60 -12.02
CA GLY A 146 4.47 -2.41 -12.62
C GLY A 146 5.33 -1.87 -13.77
N SER A 147 4.73 -1.08 -14.65
CA SER A 147 5.38 -0.58 -15.86
C SER A 147 5.89 0.87 -15.76
N LYS A 148 5.48 1.62 -14.73
CA LYS A 148 5.83 3.03 -14.58
C LYS A 148 5.73 3.49 -13.13
N LEU A 149 6.45 4.56 -12.81
CA LEU A 149 6.21 5.33 -11.59
C LEU A 149 4.97 6.20 -11.77
N THR A 150 4.07 6.18 -10.80
CA THR A 150 2.90 7.06 -10.78
C THR A 150 3.29 8.41 -10.20
N ALA A 151 2.94 9.50 -10.90
CA ALA A 151 3.22 10.85 -10.42
C ALA A 151 2.46 11.15 -9.12
N PRO A 152 3.02 11.95 -8.19
CA PRO A 152 2.28 12.34 -6.99
C PRO A 152 1.02 13.12 -7.32
N PHE A 153 -0.07 12.85 -6.60
CA PHE A 153 -1.38 13.46 -6.83
C PHE A 153 -1.87 14.24 -5.60
N ASP A 154 -2.80 15.17 -5.82
CA ASP A 154 -3.33 16.03 -4.75
C ASP A 154 -4.29 15.28 -3.83
N SER A 155 -4.23 15.61 -2.54
CA SER A 155 -5.12 15.07 -1.51
C SER A 155 -5.34 16.08 -0.39
N PRO A 156 -6.30 15.84 0.53
CA PRO A 156 -6.50 16.69 1.69
C PRO A 156 -5.28 16.84 2.62
N VAL A 157 -4.30 15.94 2.54
CA VAL A 157 -3.06 15.96 3.34
C VAL A 157 -1.84 16.45 2.52
N GLY A 158 -2.06 17.08 1.37
CA GLY A 158 -1.01 17.48 0.43
C GLY A 158 -0.81 16.45 -0.69
N ARG A 159 0.33 16.49 -1.38
CA ARG A 159 0.61 15.57 -2.49
C ARG A 159 1.07 14.20 -2.00
N ILE A 160 0.42 13.14 -2.45
CA ILE A 160 0.75 11.75 -2.10
C ILE A 160 1.51 11.11 -3.27
N GLY A 161 2.69 10.56 -2.97
CA GLY A 161 3.39 9.61 -3.83
C GLY A 161 3.29 8.19 -3.25
N SER A 162 3.13 7.19 -4.10
CA SER A 162 2.95 5.80 -3.68
C SER A 162 4.17 4.95 -4.04
N LEU A 163 4.62 4.17 -3.08
CA LEU A 163 5.61 3.09 -3.23
C LEU A 163 5.15 1.91 -2.37
N ILE A 164 5.55 0.68 -2.71
CA ILE A 164 5.12 -0.52 -2.00
C ILE A 164 6.33 -1.33 -1.53
N CYS A 165 6.48 -1.43 -0.21
CA CYS A 165 7.33 -2.41 0.46
C CYS A 165 8.77 -2.43 -0.10
N PHE A 166 9.09 -3.40 -0.97
CA PHE A 166 10.44 -3.58 -1.53
C PHE A 166 10.93 -2.39 -2.36
N ASP A 167 10.03 -1.52 -2.83
CA ASP A 167 10.39 -0.25 -3.46
C ASP A 167 11.18 0.70 -2.52
N LEU A 168 11.12 0.50 -1.20
CA LEU A 168 11.89 1.27 -0.22
C LEU A 168 13.35 0.81 -0.08
N ARG A 169 13.77 -0.32 -0.69
CA ARG A 169 15.09 -0.94 -0.44
C ARG A 169 16.06 -0.86 -1.61
N PHE A 170 17.35 -0.74 -1.25
CA PHE A 170 18.54 -1.40 -1.83
C PHE A 170 19.68 -1.39 -0.75
N PRO A 171 20.64 -2.34 -0.64
CA PRO A 171 20.65 -3.80 -0.75
C PRO A 171 21.13 -4.45 0.57
N GLU A 172 20.24 -5.09 1.35
CA GLU A 172 20.69 -5.99 2.42
C GLU A 172 19.79 -7.23 2.46
N ALA A 173 20.41 -8.39 2.67
CA ALA A 173 19.74 -9.68 2.64
C ALA A 173 18.69 -9.80 3.76
N HIS A 174 17.51 -10.30 3.41
CA HIS A 174 16.45 -10.62 4.35
C HIS A 174 16.58 -12.05 4.90
N ASN A 175 16.09 -12.24 6.13
CA ASN A 175 15.99 -13.53 6.80
C ASN A 175 15.10 -14.51 5.97
N PRO A 176 15.47 -15.80 5.83
CA PRO A 176 14.69 -16.82 5.12
C PRO A 176 13.28 -17.09 5.69
N LYS A 177 12.95 -16.64 6.91
CA LYS A 177 11.58 -16.70 7.45
C LYS A 177 10.85 -15.36 7.22
N ARG A 178 9.79 -15.37 6.38
CA ARG A 178 8.94 -14.21 6.12
C ARG A 178 7.93 -14.03 7.26
N ALA A 179 8.02 -12.92 7.99
CA ALA A 179 7.01 -12.45 8.93
C ALA A 179 6.71 -10.97 8.68
N SER A 180 5.44 -10.57 8.76
CA SER A 180 5.05 -9.16 8.80
C SER A 180 5.20 -8.67 10.24
N TYR A 181 6.17 -7.79 10.50
CA TYR A 181 6.53 -7.37 11.86
C TYR A 181 5.59 -6.30 12.46
N GLY A 182 4.64 -5.79 11.67
CA GLY A 182 3.86 -4.61 12.03
C GLY A 182 4.75 -3.38 12.14
N ARG A 183 4.55 -2.59 13.21
CA ARG A 183 5.24 -1.31 13.44
C ARG A 183 5.01 -0.32 12.30
N SER A 184 3.79 -0.20 11.80
CA SER A 184 3.43 0.90 10.90
C SER A 184 3.90 2.23 11.50
N ILE A 185 4.56 3.06 10.69
CA ILE A 185 5.11 4.34 11.12
C ILE A 185 4.68 5.48 10.19
N ALA A 186 4.63 6.69 10.74
CA ALA A 186 4.73 7.92 9.97
C ALA A 186 5.99 8.67 10.40
N VAL A 187 6.70 9.24 9.43
CA VAL A 187 7.97 9.95 9.63
C VAL A 187 7.83 11.34 9.03
N ASP A 188 8.27 12.35 9.76
CA ASP A 188 8.21 13.74 9.32
C ASP A 188 9.34 14.06 8.31
N PRO A 189 9.32 15.24 7.66
CA PRO A 189 10.33 15.62 6.68
C PRO A 189 11.77 15.68 7.21
N TRP A 190 11.97 15.75 8.53
CA TRP A 190 13.27 15.75 9.19
C TRP A 190 13.76 14.35 9.58
N GLY A 191 12.97 13.30 9.30
CA GLY A 191 13.29 11.92 9.64
C GLY A 191 12.88 11.52 11.06
N LYS A 192 12.14 12.35 11.79
CA LYS A 192 11.62 12.00 13.12
C LYS A 192 10.37 11.15 12.97
N VAL A 193 10.30 10.07 13.75
CA VAL A 193 9.12 9.21 13.82
C VAL A 193 8.00 9.94 14.55
N ALA A 194 6.96 10.35 13.81
CA ALA A 194 5.80 11.05 14.35
C ALA A 194 4.85 10.07 15.08
N VAL A 195 4.67 8.87 14.52
CA VAL A 195 3.91 7.79 15.14
C VAL A 195 4.52 6.43 14.78
N ARG A 196 4.44 5.48 15.71
CA ARG A 196 4.83 4.08 15.52
C ARG A 196 3.86 3.17 16.27
N LEU A 197 3.25 2.24 15.53
CA LEU A 197 2.38 1.23 16.10
C LEU A 197 3.18 0.08 16.73
N LYS A 198 2.53 -0.73 17.56
CA LYS A 198 3.12 -1.93 18.12
C LYS A 198 3.36 -2.98 17.04
N GLY A 199 4.07 -4.04 17.38
CA GLY A 199 4.42 -5.07 16.38
C GLY A 199 4.56 -6.45 16.98
N VAL A 200 5.32 -7.28 16.28
CA VAL A 200 5.72 -8.61 16.74
C VAL A 200 6.99 -8.49 17.58
N THR A 201 7.08 -9.25 18.68
CA THR A 201 8.20 -9.20 19.63
C THR A 201 9.20 -10.34 19.49
N ASP A 202 8.83 -11.44 18.83
CA ASP A 202 9.67 -12.64 18.73
C ASP A 202 9.83 -13.11 17.27
N ALA A 203 10.74 -14.06 17.06
CA ALA A 203 11.01 -14.61 15.73
C ALA A 203 9.92 -15.60 15.27
N GLU A 204 9.00 -15.93 16.18
CA GLU A 204 7.91 -16.88 16.06
C GLU A 204 6.62 -16.21 15.53
N GLY A 205 6.52 -14.88 15.58
CA GLY A 205 5.39 -14.14 15.01
C GLY A 205 4.35 -13.67 16.04
N SER A 206 4.64 -13.76 17.33
CA SER A 206 3.70 -13.35 18.39
C SER A 206 3.54 -11.82 18.43
N ALA A 207 2.33 -11.34 18.15
CA ALA A 207 2.01 -9.93 18.19
C ALA A 207 1.86 -9.42 19.64
N ASP A 208 2.32 -8.20 19.91
CA ASP A 208 2.05 -7.49 21.17
C ASP A 208 0.53 -7.39 21.43
N GLU A 209 0.14 -7.35 22.70
CA GLU A 209 -1.25 -7.07 23.06
C GLU A 209 -1.69 -5.71 22.48
N GLY A 210 -2.71 -5.77 21.62
CA GLY A 210 -3.25 -4.62 20.90
C GLY A 210 -2.51 -4.21 19.63
N ALA A 211 -1.53 -4.98 19.14
CA ALA A 211 -0.82 -4.69 17.88
C ALA A 211 -1.65 -5.01 16.61
N VAL A 212 -2.71 -5.82 16.74
CA VAL A 212 -3.59 -6.17 15.63
C VAL A 212 -4.77 -5.20 15.61
N GLU A 213 -5.11 -4.68 14.41
CA GLU A 213 -6.16 -3.67 14.23
C GLU A 213 -5.92 -2.36 15.01
N GLU A 214 -4.64 -2.02 15.14
CA GLU A 214 -4.18 -0.77 15.75
C GLU A 214 -4.26 0.39 14.75
N ILE A 215 -4.45 1.60 15.29
CA ILE A 215 -4.50 2.84 14.53
C ILE A 215 -3.67 3.91 15.24
N GLY A 216 -2.93 4.69 14.46
CA GLY A 216 -2.15 5.83 14.93
C GLY A 216 -2.54 7.08 14.17
N PHE A 217 -2.50 8.23 14.84
CA PHE A 217 -2.80 9.53 14.26
C PHE A 217 -1.55 10.40 14.25
N PHE A 218 -1.43 11.24 13.23
CA PHE A 218 -0.33 12.19 13.10
C PHE A 218 -0.76 13.41 12.29
N ASP A 219 -0.20 14.56 12.64
CA ASP A 219 -0.41 15.80 11.90
C ASP A 219 0.51 15.84 10.67
N VAL A 220 -0.06 16.24 9.54
CA VAL A 220 0.69 16.65 8.36
C VAL A 220 0.80 18.16 8.34
N ASP A 221 2.03 18.63 8.47
CA ASP A 221 2.39 20.05 8.44
C ASP A 221 3.17 20.37 7.16
N LEU A 222 2.51 21.01 6.21
CA LEU A 222 3.12 21.42 4.95
C LEU A 222 4.06 22.61 5.12
N ASP A 223 3.87 23.45 6.15
CA ASP A 223 4.77 24.55 6.44
C ASP A 223 6.13 24.00 6.92
N GLU A 224 6.11 22.89 7.67
CA GLU A 224 7.32 22.17 8.07
C GLU A 224 8.04 21.54 6.87
N VAL A 225 7.30 20.96 5.92
CA VAL A 225 7.88 20.46 4.65
C VAL A 225 8.62 21.59 3.91
N ASP A 226 7.97 22.74 3.77
CA ASP A 226 8.54 23.88 3.06
C ASP A 226 9.72 24.50 3.82
N ARG A 227 9.67 24.52 5.16
CA ARG A 227 10.79 24.93 6.01
C ARG A 227 12.00 24.03 5.81
N VAL A 228 11.83 22.71 5.91
CA VAL A 228 12.93 21.73 5.75
C VAL A 228 13.54 21.82 4.36
N ARG A 229 12.73 21.92 3.30
CA ARG A 229 13.23 22.07 1.92
C ARG A 229 14.03 23.36 1.73
N ARG A 230 13.62 24.45 2.36
CA ARG A 230 14.32 25.74 2.31
C ARG A 230 15.64 25.70 3.08
N GLU A 231 15.67 25.04 4.24
CA GLU A 231 16.86 24.96 5.10
C GLU A 231 17.88 23.90 4.63
N MET A 232 17.42 22.84 3.94
CA MET A 232 18.24 21.78 3.38
C MET A 232 18.01 21.64 1.86
N PRO A 233 18.48 22.58 1.04
CA PRO A 233 18.34 22.49 -0.41
C PRO A 233 19.24 21.37 -0.96
N LEU A 234 18.68 20.17 -1.11
CA LEU A 234 19.37 19.04 -1.72
C LEU A 234 19.46 19.27 -3.23
N LEU A 235 20.63 19.67 -3.72
CA LEU A 235 20.90 19.88 -5.14
C LEU A 235 21.43 18.59 -5.78
N ARG A 236 20.79 18.17 -6.87
CA ARG A 236 21.31 17.10 -7.73
C ARG A 236 22.40 17.66 -8.64
N ARG A 237 23.53 16.96 -8.75
CA ARG A 237 24.57 17.23 -9.74
C ARG A 237 24.11 16.78 -11.12
N ILE A 238 23.32 17.61 -11.81
CA ILE A 238 22.76 17.30 -13.13
C ILE A 238 23.82 17.13 -14.23
N ASP A 239 25.02 17.65 -13.99
CA ASP A 239 26.21 17.46 -14.82
C ASP A 239 26.81 16.05 -14.68
N VAL A 240 26.52 15.35 -13.59
CA VAL A 240 26.99 13.98 -13.32
C VAL A 240 25.87 12.95 -13.52
N TYR A 241 24.64 13.30 -13.11
CA TYR A 241 23.47 12.44 -13.19
C TYR A 241 22.36 13.16 -13.92
N SER A 242 21.92 12.63 -15.07
CA SER A 242 20.83 13.22 -15.85
C SER A 242 19.58 13.47 -15.01
N GLU A 243 18.74 14.41 -15.48
CA GLU A 243 17.40 14.60 -14.92
C GLU A 243 16.59 13.29 -14.98
N VAL A 244 15.68 13.13 -14.02
CA VAL A 244 14.84 11.94 -13.83
C VAL A 244 13.46 12.22 -14.39
#